data_AF-A0A7S4MIW2-F1
#
_entry.id   AF-A0A7S4MIW2-F1
#
_cell.length_a   1.000
_cell.length_b   1.000
_cell.length_c   1.000
_cell.angle_alpha   90.00
_cell.angle_beta   90.00
_cell.angle_gamma   90.00
#
_symmetry.space_group_name_H-M   'P 1'
#
loop_
_entity.id
_entity.type
_entity.pdbx_description
1 polymer ?
#
loop_
_entity_poly.entity_id
_entity_poly.type
_entity_poly.pdbx_seq_one_letter_code
_entity_poly.pdbx_strand_id
1 'polypeptide(L)'
;IMYVQNLVKPSHLCMGWSWYLADDMQYYILSPFFLIAYWKNRYLGWALAVAGVLICMATNLGIAMGNDLQEFAGFEFGAELGNYIRPEGKYGTLIYLPPWTRVSPYFIGFICAFILLERGITFRVPPVIRGVVYVTSFVSMFILSFITWT
;
A
#
# COMPACT_ATOMS: atom_id res chain seq x y z
N ILE A 1 -9.39 15.11 -15.97
CA ILE A 1 -9.68 15.04 -14.51
C ILE A 1 -8.34 15.16 -13.79
N MET A 2 -8.16 16.11 -12.87
CA MET A 2 -6.85 16.44 -12.27
C MET A 2 -6.41 15.56 -11.09
N TYR A 3 -7.15 14.50 -10.72
CA TYR A 3 -6.76 13.54 -9.66
C TYR A 3 -6.32 14.18 -8.32
N VAL A 4 -7.00 15.26 -7.89
CA VAL A 4 -6.74 15.99 -6.62
C VAL A 4 -7.84 15.73 -5.59
N GLN A 5 -8.86 14.96 -5.95
CA GLN A 5 -10.00 14.63 -5.08
C GLN A 5 -9.59 13.86 -3.81
N ASN A 6 -8.37 13.31 -3.77
CA ASN A 6 -7.80 12.69 -2.58
C ASN A 6 -7.26 13.69 -1.54
N LEU A 7 -6.92 14.90 -1.97
CA LEU A 7 -6.39 15.96 -1.10
C LEU A 7 -7.45 17.04 -0.80
N VAL A 8 -8.39 17.27 -1.71
CA VAL A 8 -9.45 18.27 -1.56
C VAL A 8 -10.75 17.57 -1.19
N LYS A 9 -11.06 17.58 0.12
CA LYS A 9 -12.28 17.00 0.74
C LYS A 9 -12.48 15.49 0.50
N PRO A 10 -11.54 14.64 0.97
CA PRO A 10 -11.66 13.18 0.85
C PRO A 10 -12.87 12.58 1.59
N SER A 11 -13.52 13.33 2.49
CA SER A 11 -14.74 12.90 3.19
C SER A 11 -16.03 13.07 2.37
N HIS A 12 -16.01 13.80 1.24
CA HIS A 12 -17.18 14.08 0.40
C HIS A 12 -17.05 13.46 -1.01
N LEU A 13 -16.59 12.22 -1.08
CA LEU A 13 -16.42 11.51 -2.34
C LEU A 13 -17.74 10.88 -2.79
N CYS A 14 -18.25 11.27 -3.96
CA CYS A 14 -19.41 10.60 -4.58
C CYS A 14 -19.10 9.16 -5.02
N MET A 15 -17.84 8.89 -5.38
CA MET A 15 -17.35 7.58 -5.84
C MET A 15 -16.02 7.25 -5.15
N GLY A 16 -16.04 6.37 -4.15
CA GLY A 16 -14.83 6.03 -3.36
C GLY A 16 -13.68 5.48 -4.20
N TRP A 17 -13.96 4.77 -5.30
CA TRP A 17 -12.92 4.28 -6.21
C TRP A 17 -12.19 5.40 -6.96
N SER A 18 -12.81 6.57 -7.12
CA SER A 18 -12.15 7.71 -7.77
C SER A 18 -11.04 8.33 -6.90
N TRP A 19 -11.09 8.09 -5.59
CA TRP A 19 -10.02 8.44 -4.65
C TRP A 19 -8.81 7.51 -4.83
N TYR A 20 -9.05 6.19 -4.85
CA TYR A 20 -7.99 5.21 -5.15
C TYR A 20 -7.30 5.47 -6.49
N LEU A 21 -8.09 5.75 -7.54
CA LEU A 21 -7.53 6.03 -8.86
C LEU A 21 -6.68 7.31 -8.87
N ALA A 22 -6.99 8.29 -8.00
CA ALA A 22 -6.18 9.50 -7.86
C ALA A 22 -4.84 9.22 -7.18
N ASP A 23 -4.84 8.41 -6.12
CA ASP A 23 -3.63 7.98 -5.43
C ASP A 23 -2.69 7.24 -6.38
N ASP A 24 -3.21 6.27 -7.15
CA ASP A 24 -2.42 5.48 -8.10
C ASP A 24 -1.73 6.34 -9.16
N MET A 25 -2.42 7.38 -9.67
CA MET A 25 -1.83 8.30 -10.65
C MET A 25 -0.69 9.13 -10.04
N GLN A 26 -0.84 9.57 -8.79
CA GLN A 26 0.21 10.31 -8.08
C GLN A 26 1.44 9.44 -7.87
N TYR A 27 1.27 8.19 -7.46
CA TYR A 27 2.39 7.25 -7.31
C TYR A 27 3.04 6.89 -8.65
N TYR A 28 2.23 6.74 -9.71
CA TYR A 28 2.73 6.48 -11.05
C TYR A 28 3.62 7.62 -11.57
N ILE A 29 3.24 8.88 -11.33
CA ILE A 29 4.06 10.05 -11.68
C ILE A 29 5.39 10.05 -10.92
N LEU A 30 5.42 9.55 -9.68
CA LEU A 30 6.66 9.43 -8.89
C LEU A 30 7.59 8.32 -9.39
N SER A 31 7.05 7.28 -10.05
CA SER A 31 7.82 6.11 -10.46
C SER A 31 9.06 6.36 -11.34
N PRO A 32 9.06 7.21 -12.39
CA PRO A 32 10.25 7.47 -13.19
C PRO A 32 11.40 8.06 -12.36
N PHE A 33 11.10 8.86 -11.32
CA PHE A 33 12.14 9.45 -10.49
C PHE A 33 12.92 8.41 -9.70
N PHE A 34 12.23 7.41 -9.13
CA PHE A 34 12.87 6.31 -8.41
C PHE A 34 13.69 5.42 -9.35
N LEU A 35 13.19 5.17 -10.56
CA LEU A 35 13.92 4.41 -11.58
C LEU A 35 15.17 5.15 -12.07
N ILE A 36 15.07 6.47 -12.31
CA ILE A 36 16.22 7.30 -12.70
C ILE A 36 17.25 7.35 -11.57
N ALA A 37 16.81 7.48 -10.31
CA ALA A 37 17.70 7.47 -9.15
C ALA A 37 18.48 6.14 -9.06
N TYR A 38 17.80 5.01 -9.26
CA TYR A 38 18.43 3.70 -9.31
C TYR A 38 19.41 3.57 -10.49
N TRP A 39 19.03 4.03 -11.68
CA TRP A 39 19.89 3.98 -12.87
C TRP A 39 21.16 4.82 -12.71
N LYS A 40 21.06 5.99 -12.07
CA LYS A 40 22.21 6.85 -11.80
C LYS A 40 23.11 6.29 -10.69
N ASN A 41 22.51 5.73 -9.63
CA ASN A 41 23.24 5.10 -8.53
C ASN A 41 22.38 4.00 -7.89
N ARG A 42 22.80 2.74 -8.08
CA ARG A 42 22.11 1.56 -7.53
C ARG A 42 21.89 1.65 -6.01
N TYR A 43 22.90 2.15 -5.27
CA TYR A 43 22.83 2.24 -3.82
C TYR A 43 21.82 3.30 -3.38
N LEU A 44 21.72 4.40 -4.13
CA LEU A 44 20.74 5.44 -3.88
C LEU A 44 19.32 4.93 -4.13
N GLY A 45 19.09 4.21 -5.23
CA GLY A 45 17.77 3.62 -5.51
C GLY A 45 17.33 2.64 -4.42
N TRP A 46 18.22 1.73 -4.01
CA TRP A 46 17.97 0.80 -2.90
C TRP A 46 17.71 1.52 -1.58
N ALA A 47 18.54 2.50 -1.23
CA ALA A 47 18.37 3.29 -0.01
C ALA A 47 17.03 4.03 0.00
N LEU A 48 16.62 4.64 -1.12
CA LEU A 48 15.34 5.35 -1.23
C LEU A 48 14.14 4.40 -1.11
N ALA A 49 14.18 3.22 -1.73
CA ALA A 49 13.08 2.27 -1.66
C ALA A 49 12.92 1.68 -0.25
N VAL A 50 14.03 1.26 0.38
CA VAL A 50 14.01 0.72 1.74
C VAL A 50 13.63 1.81 2.75
N ALA A 51 14.21 3.01 2.64
CA ALA A 51 13.84 4.13 3.48
C ALA A 51 12.35 4.49 3.31
N GLY A 52 11.81 4.45 2.09
CA GLY A 52 10.40 4.69 1.82
C GLY A 52 9.48 3.73 2.58
N VAL A 53 9.80 2.43 2.59
CA VAL A 53 9.05 1.43 3.38
C VAL A 53 9.17 1.72 4.88
N LEU A 54 10.39 1.95 5.37
CA LEU A 54 10.64 2.19 6.80
C LEU A 54 9.98 3.47 7.31
N ILE A 55 10.06 4.56 6.54
CA ILE A 55 9.39 5.83 6.86
C ILE A 55 7.88 5.62 6.89
N CYS A 56 7.31 4.94 5.88
CA CYS A 56 5.88 4.67 5.87
C CYS A 56 5.45 3.85 7.10
N MET A 57 6.21 2.81 7.46
CA MET A 57 5.94 2.00 8.66
C MET A 57 6.08 2.81 9.95
N ALA A 58 7.15 3.61 10.07
CA ALA A 58 7.40 4.45 11.24
C ALA A 58 6.33 5.54 11.40
N THR A 59 5.89 6.16 10.31
CA THR A 59 4.80 7.15 10.31
C THR A 59 3.48 6.50 10.75
N ASN A 60 3.14 5.31 10.23
CA ASN A 60 1.95 4.58 10.66
C ASN A 60 2.01 4.24 12.15
N LEU A 61 3.15 3.73 12.64
CA LEU A 61 3.35 3.42 14.05
C LEU A 61 3.28 4.67 14.94
N GLY A 62 3.93 5.77 14.54
CA GLY A 62 3.92 7.03 15.28
C GLY A 62 2.51 7.64 15.37
N ILE A 63 1.75 7.60 14.28
CA ILE A 63 0.35 8.03 14.27
C ILE A 63 -0.50 7.14 15.18
N ALA A 64 -0.27 5.82 15.15
CA ALA A 64 -1.01 4.87 15.98
C ALA A 64 -0.76 5.07 17.48
N MET A 65 0.51 5.22 17.88
CA MET A 65 0.90 5.42 19.27
C MET A 65 0.53 6.82 19.80
N GLY A 66 0.58 7.85 18.96
CA GLY A 66 0.34 9.24 19.37
C GLY A 66 -1.13 9.65 19.46
N ASN A 67 -2.05 8.90 18.86
CA ASN A 67 -3.48 9.25 18.81
C ASN A 67 -4.38 8.25 19.55
N ASP A 68 -3.78 7.35 20.34
CA ASP A 68 -4.45 6.20 20.96
C ASP A 68 -5.37 5.49 19.96
N LEU A 69 -4.82 5.17 18.78
CA LEU A 69 -5.52 4.35 17.80
C LEU A 69 -5.45 2.88 18.26
N GLN A 70 -6.10 2.59 19.40
CA GLN A 70 -6.43 1.22 19.81
C GLN A 70 -7.39 0.55 18.81
N GLU A 71 -7.93 1.31 17.85
CA GLU A 71 -8.61 0.82 16.65
C GLU A 71 -7.73 -0.01 15.70
N PHE A 72 -6.44 -0.24 16.02
CA PHE A 72 -5.73 -1.44 15.52
C PHE A 72 -6.27 -2.74 16.17
N ALA A 73 -7.56 -2.76 16.55
CA ALA A 73 -8.42 -3.94 16.56
C ALA A 73 -8.69 -4.48 15.12
N GLY A 74 -7.90 -4.10 14.11
CA GLY A 74 -7.89 -4.74 12.79
C GLY A 74 -7.29 -6.16 12.77
N PHE A 75 -6.84 -6.66 13.93
CA PHE A 75 -6.64 -8.10 14.16
C PHE A 75 -7.81 -8.73 14.95
N GLU A 76 -8.96 -8.04 15.07
CA GLU A 76 -10.22 -8.77 15.17
C GLU A 76 -10.51 -9.32 13.77
N PHE A 77 -10.03 -10.54 13.57
CA PHE A 77 -10.39 -11.42 12.46
C PHE A 77 -11.92 -11.64 12.52
N GLY A 78 -12.71 -10.71 11.98
CA GLY A 78 -14.16 -10.89 11.92
C GLY A 78 -14.94 -9.60 11.78
N ALA A 79 -16.04 -9.69 11.04
CA ALA A 79 -17.17 -8.76 10.99
C ALA A 79 -17.04 -7.31 10.45
N GLU A 80 -16.06 -6.47 10.81
CA GLU A 80 -16.32 -5.01 10.74
C GLU A 80 -15.44 -4.12 9.84
N LEU A 81 -14.50 -4.66 9.06
CA LEU A 81 -13.60 -3.81 8.25
C LEU A 81 -14.34 -3.01 7.16
N GLY A 82 -15.48 -3.52 6.66
CA GLY A 82 -16.28 -2.87 5.61
C GLY A 82 -17.21 -1.75 6.10
N ASN A 83 -17.58 -1.76 7.38
CA ASN A 83 -18.58 -0.83 7.95
C ASN A 83 -18.01 0.16 8.98
N TYR A 84 -16.78 -0.05 9.47
CA TYR A 84 -16.26 0.73 10.59
C TYR A 84 -15.31 1.89 10.25
N ILE A 85 -14.80 1.99 9.01
CA ILE A 85 -14.00 3.16 8.63
C ILE A 85 -14.96 4.31 8.32
N ARG A 86 -15.49 4.94 9.37
CA ARG A 86 -16.11 6.26 9.24
C ARG A 86 -15.05 7.16 8.60
N PRO A 87 -15.30 7.80 7.43
CA PRO A 87 -14.36 8.72 6.82
C PRO A 87 -13.92 9.85 7.77
N GLU A 88 -14.77 10.14 8.77
CA GLU A 88 -14.54 11.14 9.83
C GLU A 88 -13.88 10.57 11.10
N GLY A 89 -13.69 9.25 11.19
CA GLY A 89 -13.01 8.60 12.29
C GLY A 89 -11.50 8.91 12.30
N LYS A 90 -10.86 8.80 13.47
CA LYS A 90 -9.42 9.07 13.59
C LYS A 90 -8.59 8.17 12.69
N TYR A 91 -8.91 6.88 12.59
CA TYR A 91 -8.23 5.96 11.66
C TYR A 91 -8.44 6.35 10.18
N GLY A 92 -9.68 6.68 9.82
CA GLY A 92 -10.05 7.13 8.47
C GLY A 92 -9.22 8.35 8.03
N THR A 93 -9.19 9.37 8.86
CA THR A 93 -8.55 10.66 8.56
C THR A 93 -7.03 10.65 8.71
N LEU A 94 -6.47 9.86 9.62
CA LEU A 94 -5.03 9.87 9.92
C LEU A 94 -4.24 8.77 9.21
N ILE A 95 -4.87 7.63 8.89
CA ILE A 95 -4.18 6.46 8.33
C ILE A 95 -4.78 6.05 6.97
N TYR A 96 -6.10 6.01 6.84
CA TYR A 96 -6.73 5.41 5.65
C TYR A 96 -6.75 6.33 4.44
N LEU A 97 -7.27 7.54 4.60
CA LEU A 97 -7.47 8.53 3.53
C LEU A 97 -6.20 9.26 3.08
N PRO A 98 -5.18 9.46 3.92
CA PRO A 98 -3.94 10.08 3.46
C PRO A 98 -3.14 9.17 2.52
N PRO A 99 -2.66 9.66 1.37
CA PRO A 99 -1.91 8.83 0.43
C PRO A 99 -0.50 8.46 0.94
N TRP A 100 0.12 9.25 1.81
CA TRP A 100 1.49 9.01 2.26
C TRP A 100 1.64 7.85 3.25
N THR A 101 0.58 7.47 3.98
CA THR A 101 0.57 6.30 4.88
C THR A 101 0.39 4.98 4.11
N ARG A 102 0.08 5.06 2.81
CA ARG A 102 -0.34 3.94 1.96
C ARG A 102 0.61 3.64 0.79
N VAL A 103 1.68 4.41 0.65
CA VAL A 103 2.65 4.30 -0.45
C VAL A 103 3.58 3.08 -0.33
N SER A 104 3.62 2.38 0.82
CA SER A 104 4.54 1.26 1.05
C SER A 104 4.48 0.13 0.02
N PRO A 105 3.33 -0.29 -0.54
CA PRO A 105 3.29 -1.34 -1.56
C PRO A 105 3.99 -0.92 -2.86
N TYR A 106 3.98 0.37 -3.20
CA TYR A 106 4.72 0.89 -4.36
C TYR A 106 6.23 0.79 -4.16
N PHE A 107 6.73 1.06 -2.95
CA PHE A 107 8.14 0.86 -2.62
C PHE A 107 8.57 -0.60 -2.67
N ILE A 108 7.71 -1.52 -2.21
CA ILE A 108 7.93 -2.96 -2.37
C ILE A 108 7.99 -3.33 -3.86
N GLY A 109 7.11 -2.75 -4.69
CA GLY A 109 7.16 -2.88 -6.15
C GLY A 109 8.52 -2.46 -6.74
N PHE A 110 9.09 -1.33 -6.30
CA PHE A 110 10.43 -0.90 -6.74
C PHE A 110 11.52 -1.86 -6.28
N ILE A 111 11.45 -2.37 -5.05
CA ILE A 111 12.39 -3.39 -4.55
C ILE A 111 12.34 -4.63 -5.45
N CYS A 112 11.13 -5.12 -5.77
CA CYS A 112 10.96 -6.24 -6.71
C CYS A 112 11.53 -5.93 -8.09
N ALA A 113 11.30 -4.72 -8.61
CA ALA A 113 11.84 -4.28 -9.89
C ALA A 113 13.38 -4.25 -9.89
N PHE A 114 14.02 -3.76 -8.82
CA PHE A 114 15.48 -3.74 -8.70
C PHE A 114 16.06 -5.14 -8.65
N ILE A 115 15.44 -6.07 -7.90
CA ILE A 115 15.86 -7.48 -7.86
C ILE A 115 15.80 -8.10 -9.27
N LEU A 116 14.73 -7.84 -10.02
CA LEU A 116 14.58 -8.34 -11.39
C LEU A 116 15.64 -7.74 -12.34
N LEU A 117 15.96 -6.45 -12.18
CA LEU A 117 17.00 -5.79 -12.96
C LEU A 117 18.40 -6.36 -12.65
N GLU A 118 18.70 -6.67 -11.40
CA GLU A 118 19.99 -7.27 -11.00
C GLU A 118 20.13 -8.73 -11.45
N ARG A 119 19.05 -9.53 -11.40
CA ARG A 119 19.07 -10.94 -11.80
C ARG A 119 18.92 -11.16 -13.31
N GLY A 120 18.59 -10.11 -14.06
CA GLY A 120 18.28 -10.18 -15.47
C GLY A 120 16.86 -10.70 -15.75
N ILE A 121 16.31 -10.27 -16.89
CA ILE A 121 14.94 -10.58 -17.37
C ILE A 121 14.70 -12.09 -17.58
N THR A 122 15.73 -12.92 -17.42
CA THR A 122 15.66 -14.39 -17.54
C THR A 122 15.08 -15.07 -16.29
N PHE A 123 14.84 -14.34 -15.19
CA PHE A 123 14.22 -14.91 -14.00
C PHE A 123 12.78 -15.34 -14.26
N ARG A 124 12.58 -16.64 -14.49
CA ARG A 124 11.27 -17.28 -14.55
C ARG A 124 10.97 -17.94 -13.22
N VAL A 125 9.88 -17.53 -12.59
CA VAL A 125 9.37 -18.21 -11.40
C VAL A 125 9.00 -19.65 -11.78
N PRO A 126 9.54 -20.68 -11.11
CA PRO A 126 9.23 -22.05 -11.43
C PRO A 126 7.73 -22.34 -11.21
N PRO A 127 7.13 -23.25 -12.01
CA PRO A 127 5.69 -23.46 -12.01
C PRO A 127 5.13 -23.88 -10.64
N VAL A 128 5.94 -24.59 -9.83
CA VAL A 128 5.58 -25.00 -8.47
C VAL A 128 5.42 -23.78 -7.55
N ILE A 129 6.41 -22.87 -7.54
CA ILE A 129 6.34 -21.66 -6.70
C ILE A 129 5.16 -20.79 -7.12
N ARG A 130 4.92 -20.65 -8.42
CA ARG A 130 3.77 -19.91 -8.94
C ARG A 130 2.44 -20.53 -8.46
N GLY A 131 2.32 -21.85 -8.52
CA GLY A 131 1.14 -22.57 -8.02
C GLY A 131 0.93 -22.33 -6.53
N VAL A 132 1.99 -22.44 -5.71
CA VAL A 132 1.93 -22.17 -4.27
C VAL A 132 1.48 -20.73 -4.01
N VAL A 133 2.06 -19.74 -4.68
CA VAL A 133 1.69 -18.32 -4.51
C VAL A 133 0.21 -18.08 -4.86
N TYR A 134 -0.29 -18.64 -5.95
CA TYR A 134 -1.70 -18.47 -6.32
C TYR A 134 -2.64 -19.15 -5.33
N VAL A 135 -2.31 -20.35 -4.88
CA VAL A 135 -3.13 -21.06 -3.89
C VAL A 135 -3.11 -20.30 -2.56
N THR A 136 -1.95 -19.84 -2.09
CA THR A 136 -1.87 -19.09 -0.83
C THR A 136 -2.60 -17.76 -0.90
N SER A 137 -2.50 -17.04 -2.03
CA SER A 137 -3.27 -15.80 -2.25
C SER A 137 -4.77 -16.05 -2.34
N PHE A 138 -5.21 -17.12 -3.01
CA PHE A 138 -6.62 -17.48 -3.09
C PHE A 138 -7.18 -17.86 -1.71
N VAL A 139 -6.44 -18.68 -0.97
CA VAL A 139 -6.82 -19.10 0.39
C VAL A 139 -6.86 -17.90 1.32
N SER A 140 -5.87 -17.00 1.27
CA SER A 140 -5.89 -15.80 2.12
C SER A 140 -7.06 -14.88 1.78
N MET A 141 -7.34 -14.63 0.49
CA MET A 141 -8.51 -13.86 0.07
C MET A 141 -9.82 -14.51 0.52
N PHE A 142 -9.95 -15.83 0.36
CA PHE A 142 -11.12 -16.58 0.80
C PHE A 142 -11.31 -16.46 2.31
N ILE A 143 -10.28 -16.76 3.09
CA ILE A 143 -10.31 -16.66 4.55
C ILE A 143 -10.70 -15.24 4.99
N LEU A 144 -10.05 -14.22 4.46
CA LEU A 144 -10.34 -12.81 4.80
C LEU A 144 -11.75 -12.41 4.40
N SER A 145 -12.24 -12.89 3.25
CA SER A 145 -13.56 -12.54 2.74
C SER A 145 -14.70 -13.23 3.47
N PHE A 146 -14.46 -14.41 4.08
CA PHE A 146 -15.50 -15.19 4.76
C PHE A 146 -15.47 -15.03 6.28
N ILE A 147 -14.31 -14.74 6.89
CA ILE A 147 -14.25 -14.39 8.30
C ILE A 147 -14.98 -13.07 8.57
N THR A 148 -15.01 -12.12 7.63
CA THR A 148 -15.75 -10.86 7.82
C THR A 148 -17.28 -11.02 7.86
N TRP A 149 -17.85 -12.20 7.61
CA TRP A 149 -19.30 -12.44 7.65
C TRP A 149 -19.75 -13.34 8.79
N THR A 150 -18.83 -13.78 9.65
CA THR A 150 -19.09 -14.50 10.89
C THR A 150 -18.82 -13.59 12.07
#